data_AF-A0A961C7N1-F1
#
_entry.id   AF-A0A961C7N1-F1
#
_cell.length_a   1.000
_cell.length_b   1.000
_cell.length_c   1.000
_cell.angle_alpha   90.00
_cell.angle_beta   90.00
_cell.angle_gamma   90.00
#
_symmetry.space_group_name_H-M   'P 1'
#
loop_
_entity.id
_entity.type
_entity.pdbx_description
1 polymer ?
#
loop_
_entity_poly.entity_id
_entity_poly.type
_entity_poly.pdbx_seq_one_letter_code
_entity_poly.pdbx_strand_id
1 'polypeptide(L)'
;MSTLLGTSPSDQTNSLGIAAVDQLRAVRRARRIGNVAWGDLAYRVYTTALGSIVLVIFASGLIGDSVLSATDLDRVTRWGPRWAGLIAGVMILLGARSGSRGGPIALEPADVHNLLLAPVPRGKVLLRPSVGTLGYGALGAAAAGALAGLLFAQRMPGGNAAFISCGVLFGAVAAAGAFGTAFLAASRKVDSRILIAVALVLCALSVAELDGLIAWSPMTTLGKVLFWPLGFSTLGLIPAAICVAVAVLGISWIGGLSIEAAQRRTRLVGQLRF
;
A
#
# COMPACT_ATOMS: atom_id res chain seq x y z
N MET A 1 20.77 10.31 -43.69
CA MET A 1 19.56 9.48 -43.90
C MET A 1 19.14 8.88 -42.56
N SER A 2 18.46 9.69 -41.74
CA SER A 2 17.96 9.31 -40.43
C SER A 2 16.51 8.88 -40.58
N THR A 3 16.24 7.66 -40.13
CA THR A 3 15.02 6.87 -40.22
C THR A 3 13.78 7.65 -39.77
N LEU A 4 12.95 8.05 -40.72
CA LEU A 4 11.54 8.39 -40.49
C LEU A 4 10.78 7.09 -40.20
N LEU A 5 10.89 6.58 -38.97
CA LEU A 5 9.96 5.58 -38.46
C LEU A 5 8.61 6.28 -38.24
N GLY A 6 7.79 6.28 -39.30
CA GLY A 6 6.40 6.69 -39.21
C GLY A 6 5.70 5.88 -38.13
N THR A 7 5.05 6.56 -37.19
CA THR A 7 4.21 5.91 -36.18
C THR A 7 3.14 5.09 -36.89
N SER A 8 2.96 3.83 -36.50
CA SER A 8 1.94 2.99 -37.11
C SER A 8 0.55 3.64 -36.92
N PRO A 9 -0.42 3.43 -37.84
CA PRO A 9 -1.77 3.96 -37.68
C PRO A 9 -2.39 3.60 -36.32
N SER A 10 -2.10 2.39 -35.81
CA SER A 10 -2.48 1.94 -34.48
C SER A 10 -1.84 2.74 -33.33
N ASP A 11 -0.59 3.17 -33.48
CA ASP A 11 0.07 4.00 -32.46
C ASP A 11 -0.53 5.40 -32.40
N GLN A 12 -0.93 5.95 -33.55
CA GLN A 12 -1.63 7.23 -33.62
C GLN A 12 -3.04 7.14 -33.01
N THR A 13 -3.80 6.09 -33.32
CA THR A 13 -5.14 5.90 -32.70
C THR A 13 -5.02 5.72 -31.19
N ASN A 14 -4.03 4.96 -30.72
CA ASN A 14 -3.79 4.77 -29.29
C ASN A 14 -3.41 6.08 -28.59
N SER A 15 -2.53 6.90 -29.19
CA SER A 15 -2.11 8.17 -28.59
C SER A 15 -3.27 9.17 -28.50
N LEU A 16 -4.10 9.25 -29.54
CA LEU A 16 -5.33 10.05 -29.55
C LEU A 16 -6.33 9.58 -28.49
N GLY A 17 -6.54 8.26 -28.37
CA GLY A 17 -7.42 7.68 -27.36
C GLY A 17 -6.96 7.99 -25.93
N ILE A 18 -5.65 7.89 -25.65
CA ILE A 18 -5.09 8.22 -24.34
C ILE A 18 -5.25 9.72 -24.04
N ALA A 19 -4.94 10.59 -25.01
CA ALA A 19 -5.10 12.03 -24.86
C ALA A 19 -6.55 12.42 -24.57
N ALA A 20 -7.52 11.80 -25.25
CA ALA A 20 -8.94 12.00 -24.99
C ALA A 20 -9.34 11.58 -23.57
N VAL A 21 -8.83 10.45 -23.07
CA VAL A 21 -9.07 9.99 -21.68
C VAL A 21 -8.48 10.98 -20.67
N ASP A 22 -7.27 11.48 -20.91
CA ASP A 22 -6.64 12.46 -20.02
C ASP A 22 -7.38 13.80 -20.01
N GLN A 23 -7.86 14.27 -21.17
CA GLN A 23 -8.71 15.46 -21.27
C GLN A 23 -10.04 15.27 -20.53
N LEU A 24 -10.72 14.13 -20.72
CA LEU A 24 -11.96 13.80 -20.01
C LEU A 24 -11.75 13.82 -18.49
N ARG A 25 -10.65 13.24 -18.01
CA ARG A 25 -10.29 13.24 -16.58
C ARG A 25 -9.96 14.63 -16.07
N ALA A 26 -9.27 15.45 -16.83
CA ALA A 26 -8.97 16.84 -16.48
C ALA A 26 -10.25 17.66 -16.31
N VAL A 27 -11.18 17.55 -17.26
CA VAL A 27 -12.49 18.23 -17.19
C VAL A 27 -13.32 17.74 -16.01
N ARG A 28 -13.38 16.43 -15.76
CA ARG A 28 -14.08 15.89 -14.58
C ARG A 28 -13.45 16.37 -13.28
N ARG A 29 -12.12 16.42 -13.19
CA ARG A 29 -11.41 16.92 -12.00
C ARG A 29 -11.73 18.40 -11.76
N ALA A 30 -11.69 19.23 -12.80
CA ALA A 30 -12.04 20.65 -12.71
C ALA A 30 -13.49 20.85 -12.23
N ARG A 31 -14.44 20.10 -12.80
CA ARG A 31 -15.85 20.14 -12.36
C ARG A 31 -16.05 19.65 -10.92
N ARG A 32 -15.33 18.62 -10.49
CA ARG A 32 -15.40 18.17 -9.09
C ARG A 32 -14.94 19.25 -8.14
N ILE A 33 -13.78 19.86 -8.39
CA ILE A 33 -13.22 20.90 -7.51
C ILE A 33 -14.19 22.08 -7.36
N GLY A 34 -14.86 22.47 -8.45
CA GLY A 34 -15.88 23.53 -8.40
C GLY A 34 -17.18 23.17 -7.68
N ASN A 35 -17.49 21.88 -7.53
CA ASN A 35 -18.75 21.38 -6.95
C ASN A 35 -18.55 20.59 -5.66
N VAL A 36 -17.35 20.62 -5.06
CA VAL A 36 -17.11 20.01 -3.75
C VAL A 36 -17.81 20.88 -2.71
N ALA A 37 -18.73 20.27 -1.95
CA ALA A 37 -19.20 20.83 -0.70
C ALA A 37 -18.00 20.90 0.25
N TRP A 38 -17.30 22.04 0.27
CA TRP A 38 -16.08 22.25 1.05
C TRP A 38 -16.27 21.88 2.53
N GLY A 39 -17.50 22.03 3.05
CA GLY A 39 -17.89 21.56 4.37
C GLY A 39 -17.68 20.05 4.58
N ASP A 40 -18.12 19.20 3.65
CA ASP A 40 -17.95 17.74 3.75
C ASP A 40 -16.47 17.32 3.69
N LEU A 41 -15.70 17.98 2.83
CA LEU A 41 -14.26 17.73 2.72
C LEU A 41 -13.53 18.15 4.01
N ALA A 42 -13.80 19.36 4.48
CA ALA A 42 -13.22 19.89 5.71
C ALA A 42 -13.62 19.03 6.91
N TYR A 43 -14.88 18.61 7.00
CA TYR A 43 -15.37 17.71 8.05
C TYR A 43 -14.67 16.35 8.01
N ARG A 44 -14.48 15.74 6.83
CA ARG A 44 -13.72 14.48 6.71
C ARG A 44 -12.28 14.66 7.15
N VAL A 45 -11.58 15.69 6.68
CA VAL A 45 -10.20 15.96 7.09
C VAL A 45 -10.13 16.17 8.60
N TYR A 46 -11.02 16.99 9.16
CA TYR A 46 -11.14 17.26 10.59
C TYR A 46 -11.38 15.99 11.40
N THR A 47 -12.38 15.18 11.04
CA THR A 47 -12.71 13.94 11.78
C THR A 47 -11.59 12.91 11.70
N THR A 48 -10.92 12.80 10.55
CA THR A 48 -9.76 11.90 10.42
C THR A 48 -8.58 12.39 11.24
N ALA A 49 -8.31 13.70 11.23
CA ALA A 49 -7.25 14.32 12.02
C ALA A 49 -7.53 14.17 13.52
N LEU A 50 -8.73 14.50 13.98
CA LEU A 50 -9.15 14.34 15.37
C LEU A 50 -9.04 12.88 15.81
N GLY A 51 -9.56 11.94 15.01
CA GLY A 51 -9.45 10.51 15.29
C GLY A 51 -8.00 10.04 15.39
N SER A 52 -7.13 10.52 14.51
CA SER A 52 -5.70 10.21 14.57
C SER A 52 -5.01 10.79 15.81
N ILE A 53 -5.35 12.02 16.22
CA ILE A 53 -4.84 12.65 17.44
C ILE A 53 -5.29 11.85 18.67
N VAL A 54 -6.58 11.51 18.76
CA VAL A 54 -7.12 10.69 19.86
C VAL A 54 -6.42 9.34 19.93
N LEU A 55 -6.25 8.66 18.79
CA LEU A 55 -5.53 7.40 18.71
C LEU A 55 -4.08 7.52 19.23
N VAL A 56 -3.37 8.57 18.83
CA VAL A 56 -1.99 8.83 19.27
C VAL A 56 -1.94 9.11 20.77
N ILE A 57 -2.85 9.91 21.31
CA ILE A 57 -2.91 10.19 22.75
C ILE A 57 -3.18 8.91 23.54
N PHE A 58 -4.14 8.08 23.10
CA PHE A 58 -4.43 6.80 23.75
C PHE A 58 -3.26 5.82 23.65
N ALA A 59 -2.62 5.73 22.48
CA ALA A 59 -1.42 4.91 22.31
C ALA A 59 -0.28 5.41 23.22
N SER A 60 -0.08 6.71 23.33
CA SER A 60 0.91 7.32 24.23
C SER A 60 0.61 7.02 25.69
N GLY A 61 -0.66 7.06 26.12
CA GLY A 61 -1.04 6.74 27.50
C GLY A 61 -0.81 5.27 27.87
N LEU A 62 -0.92 4.35 26.91
CA LEU A 62 -0.57 2.93 27.09
C LEU A 62 0.96 2.73 27.13
N ILE A 63 1.69 3.64 26.49
CA ILE A 63 3.14 3.66 26.34
C ILE A 63 3.68 4.76 27.27
N GLY A 64 3.43 4.67 28.59
CA GLY A 64 3.90 5.61 29.65
C GLY A 64 5.36 6.16 29.61
N ASP A 65 5.76 6.94 30.62
CA ASP A 65 6.75 8.01 30.33
C ASP A 65 8.22 7.68 30.66
N SER A 66 8.51 6.51 31.20
CA SER A 66 9.88 6.14 31.58
C SER A 66 10.67 5.51 30.44
N VAL A 67 11.96 5.87 30.36
CA VAL A 67 12.96 5.18 29.53
C VAL A 67 12.99 3.70 29.93
N LEU A 68 13.06 2.82 28.93
CA LEU A 68 13.07 1.37 29.15
C LEU A 68 14.29 0.96 29.99
N SER A 69 14.07 0.04 30.95
CA SER A 69 15.18 -0.62 31.64
C SER A 69 16.01 -1.45 30.66
N ALA A 70 17.26 -1.78 31.01
CA ALA A 70 18.12 -2.60 30.14
C ALA A 70 17.47 -3.96 29.81
N THR A 71 16.75 -4.56 30.76
CA THR A 71 16.02 -5.82 30.60
C THR A 71 14.82 -5.67 29.66
N ASP A 72 14.10 -4.56 29.73
CA ASP A 72 12.96 -4.29 28.84
C ASP A 72 13.43 -3.95 27.43
N LEU A 73 14.56 -3.25 27.30
CA LEU A 73 15.16 -2.96 26.01
C LEU A 73 15.61 -4.25 25.28
N ASP A 74 16.21 -5.22 25.99
CA ASP A 74 16.54 -6.54 25.42
C ASP A 74 15.28 -7.28 24.94
N ARG A 75 14.19 -7.22 25.72
CA ARG A 75 12.90 -7.79 25.28
C ARG A 75 12.36 -7.10 24.03
N VAL A 76 12.35 -5.78 23.99
CA VAL A 76 11.80 -5.04 22.84
C VAL A 76 12.65 -5.21 21.59
N THR A 77 13.97 -5.20 21.71
CA THR A 77 14.88 -5.46 20.57
C THR A 77 14.77 -6.89 20.04
N ARG A 78 14.49 -7.87 20.91
CA ARG A 78 14.26 -9.27 20.53
C ARG A 78 12.89 -9.50 19.88
N TRP A 79 11.82 -8.95 20.45
CA TRP A 79 10.44 -9.25 20.05
C TRP A 79 9.81 -8.21 19.12
N GLY A 80 10.23 -6.96 19.20
CA GLY A 80 9.70 -5.85 18.41
C GLY A 80 9.77 -6.08 16.90
N PRO A 81 10.94 -6.47 16.34
CA PRO A 81 11.05 -6.78 14.91
C PRO A 81 10.12 -7.91 14.45
N ARG A 82 9.84 -8.90 15.31
CA ARG A 82 8.95 -10.03 14.99
C ARG A 82 7.50 -9.59 14.86
N TRP A 83 7.02 -8.78 15.81
CA TRP A 83 5.69 -8.19 15.75
C TRP A 83 5.53 -7.23 14.57
N ALA A 84 6.51 -6.37 14.31
CA ALA A 84 6.52 -5.49 13.14
C ALA A 84 6.45 -6.31 11.84
N GLY A 85 7.26 -7.37 11.74
CA GLY A 85 7.22 -8.31 10.62
C GLY A 85 5.85 -8.94 10.42
N LEU A 86 5.24 -9.46 11.49
CA LEU A 86 3.89 -10.04 11.42
C LEU A 86 2.86 -9.03 10.91
N ILE A 87 2.90 -7.78 11.38
CA ILE A 87 2.00 -6.71 10.92
C ILE A 87 2.17 -6.50 9.40
N ALA A 88 3.41 -6.40 8.91
CA ALA A 88 3.67 -6.27 7.48
C ALA A 88 3.16 -7.49 6.68
N GLY A 89 3.35 -8.71 7.20
CA GLY A 89 2.82 -9.95 6.61
C GLY A 89 1.29 -9.94 6.53
N VAL A 90 0.61 -9.52 7.59
CA VAL A 90 -0.85 -9.37 7.64
C VAL A 90 -1.32 -8.33 6.63
N MET A 91 -0.63 -7.18 6.51
CA MET A 91 -0.95 -6.19 5.49
C MET A 91 -0.86 -6.77 4.08
N ILE A 92 0.18 -7.57 3.79
CA ILE A 92 0.34 -8.27 2.51
C ILE A 92 -0.80 -9.26 2.26
N LEU A 93 -1.18 -10.05 3.27
CA LEU A 93 -2.30 -10.99 3.19
C LEU A 93 -3.63 -10.28 2.93
N LEU A 94 -3.89 -9.17 3.63
CA LEU A 94 -5.07 -8.33 3.41
C LEU A 94 -5.06 -7.72 2.00
N GLY A 95 -3.89 -7.30 1.52
CA GLY A 95 -3.67 -6.85 0.14
C GLY A 95 -4.06 -7.91 -0.88
N ALA A 96 -3.48 -9.11 -0.79
CA ALA A 96 -3.79 -10.24 -1.67
C ALA A 96 -5.29 -10.63 -1.61
N ARG A 97 -5.88 -10.70 -0.41
CA ARG A 97 -7.30 -10.99 -0.21
C ARG A 97 -8.19 -9.92 -0.84
N SER A 98 -7.87 -8.65 -0.63
CA SER A 98 -8.58 -7.51 -1.24
C SER A 98 -8.47 -7.54 -2.76
N GLY A 99 -7.26 -7.79 -3.28
CA GLY A 99 -6.97 -7.93 -4.70
C GLY A 99 -7.84 -8.98 -5.40
N SER A 100 -7.93 -10.18 -4.80
CA SER A 100 -8.73 -11.30 -5.31
C SER A 100 -10.23 -11.00 -5.45
N ARG A 101 -10.72 -9.96 -4.75
CA ARG A 101 -12.13 -9.56 -4.72
C ARG A 101 -12.43 -8.32 -5.58
N GLY A 102 -11.55 -8.00 -6.53
CA GLY A 102 -11.75 -6.90 -7.49
C GLY A 102 -10.78 -5.72 -7.33
N GLY A 103 -9.63 -5.93 -6.68
CA GLY A 103 -8.52 -4.97 -6.68
C GLY A 103 -8.69 -3.78 -5.74
N PRO A 104 -7.61 -3.10 -5.32
CA PRO A 104 -7.72 -1.93 -4.45
C PRO A 104 -8.28 -0.67 -5.17
N ILE A 105 -8.48 -0.74 -6.49
CA ILE A 105 -8.94 0.39 -7.31
C ILE A 105 -10.47 0.38 -7.37
N ALA A 106 -11.09 1.39 -6.78
CA ALA A 106 -12.50 1.67 -6.99
C ALA A 106 -12.66 2.47 -8.28
N LEU A 107 -13.00 1.79 -9.39
CA LEU A 107 -13.32 2.43 -10.65
C LEU A 107 -14.78 2.88 -10.69
N GLU A 108 -15.04 4.01 -11.33
CA GLU A 108 -16.41 4.46 -11.58
C GLU A 108 -17.12 3.48 -12.52
N PRO A 109 -18.43 3.19 -12.33
CA PRO A 109 -19.17 2.31 -13.23
C PRO A 109 -19.06 2.75 -14.70
N ALA A 110 -19.10 4.07 -14.93
CA ALA A 110 -18.94 4.65 -16.26
C ALA A 110 -17.55 4.37 -16.86
N ASP A 111 -16.49 4.36 -16.05
CA ASP A 111 -15.14 4.07 -16.53
C ASP A 111 -14.95 2.58 -16.84
N VAL A 112 -15.57 1.70 -16.03
CA VAL A 112 -15.56 0.26 -16.29
C VAL A 112 -16.28 -0.08 -17.59
N HIS A 113 -17.42 0.56 -17.88
CA HIS A 113 -18.19 0.29 -19.09
C HIS A 113 -17.62 1.00 -20.32
N ASN A 114 -17.26 2.27 -20.21
CA ASN A 114 -16.88 3.08 -21.38
C ASN A 114 -15.39 3.06 -21.68
N LEU A 115 -14.51 2.94 -20.67
CA LEU A 115 -13.05 3.01 -20.89
C LEU A 115 -12.40 1.63 -20.99
N LEU A 116 -12.87 0.62 -20.25
CA LEU A 116 -12.28 -0.72 -20.31
C LEU A 116 -12.74 -1.55 -21.51
N LEU A 117 -13.87 -1.18 -22.12
CA LEU A 117 -14.38 -1.75 -23.37
C LEU A 117 -13.96 -0.97 -24.62
N ALA A 118 -13.53 0.28 -24.46
CA ALA A 118 -13.01 1.07 -25.58
C ALA A 118 -11.70 0.47 -26.13
N PRO A 119 -11.37 0.72 -27.42
CA PRO A 119 -10.13 0.27 -28.05
C PRO A 119 -8.93 1.12 -27.60
N VAL A 120 -8.72 1.25 -26.28
CA VAL A 120 -7.61 1.97 -25.66
C VAL A 120 -6.84 1.00 -24.75
N PRO A 121 -5.50 1.03 -24.75
CA PRO A 121 -4.70 0.13 -23.92
C PRO A 121 -5.01 0.29 -22.43
N ARG A 122 -5.67 -0.72 -21.85
CA ARG A 122 -6.15 -0.74 -20.45
C ARG A 122 -5.06 -0.42 -19.43
N GLY A 123 -3.85 -0.93 -19.64
CA GLY A 123 -2.71 -0.68 -18.74
C GLY A 123 -2.40 0.80 -18.59
N LYS A 124 -2.44 1.57 -19.69
CA LYS A 124 -2.19 3.02 -19.67
C LYS A 124 -3.34 3.78 -19.01
N VAL A 125 -4.59 3.35 -19.22
CA VAL A 125 -5.77 3.94 -18.58
C VAL A 125 -5.74 3.74 -17.05
N LEU A 126 -5.31 2.57 -16.60
CA LEU A 126 -5.28 2.17 -15.18
C LEU A 126 -4.02 2.61 -14.42
N LEU A 127 -2.94 2.95 -15.12
CA LEU A 127 -1.66 3.33 -14.50
C LEU A 127 -1.82 4.48 -13.50
N ARG A 128 -2.41 5.60 -13.95
CA ARG A 128 -2.57 6.80 -13.13
C ARG A 128 -3.42 6.58 -11.87
N PRO A 129 -4.61 5.94 -11.95
CA PRO A 129 -5.35 5.51 -10.76
C PRO A 129 -4.54 4.60 -9.83
N SER A 130 -3.83 3.61 -10.39
CA SER A 130 -3.05 2.64 -9.59
C SER A 130 -1.92 3.31 -8.81
N VAL A 131 -1.16 4.18 -9.48
CA VAL A 131 -0.09 4.96 -8.84
C VAL A 131 -0.67 5.91 -7.80
N GLY A 132 -1.82 6.54 -8.07
CA GLY A 132 -2.50 7.39 -7.08
C GLY A 132 -2.94 6.63 -5.84
N THR A 133 -3.54 5.44 -6.00
CA THR A 133 -3.97 4.59 -4.87
C THR A 133 -2.76 4.08 -4.08
N LEU A 134 -1.71 3.62 -4.76
CA LEU A 134 -0.46 3.20 -4.10
C LEU A 134 0.17 4.36 -3.34
N GLY A 135 0.30 5.53 -3.97
CA GLY A 135 0.92 6.70 -3.37
C GLY A 135 0.17 7.18 -2.12
N TYR A 136 -1.17 7.26 -2.18
CA TYR A 136 -1.98 7.64 -1.02
C TYR A 136 -1.87 6.60 0.10
N GLY A 137 -1.93 5.31 -0.22
CA GLY A 137 -1.79 4.24 0.75
C GLY A 137 -0.40 4.20 1.39
N ALA A 138 0.65 4.37 0.60
CA ALA A 138 2.04 4.43 1.06
C ALA A 138 2.28 5.66 1.96
N LEU A 139 1.72 6.82 1.61
CA LEU A 139 1.80 8.02 2.43
C LEU A 139 1.07 7.84 3.78
N GLY A 140 -0.13 7.26 3.76
CA GLY A 140 -0.87 6.95 4.99
C GLY A 140 -0.12 5.97 5.91
N ALA A 141 0.44 4.91 5.34
CA ALA A 141 1.23 3.94 6.10
C ALA A 141 2.58 4.51 6.58
N ALA A 142 3.23 5.37 5.77
CA ALA A 142 4.43 6.09 6.17
C ALA A 142 4.16 7.03 7.35
N ALA A 143 3.03 7.76 7.34
CA ALA A 143 2.62 8.60 8.45
C ALA A 143 2.34 7.78 9.71
N ALA A 144 1.63 6.65 9.59
CA ALA A 144 1.41 5.74 10.71
C ALA A 144 2.73 5.16 11.26
N GLY A 145 3.65 4.80 10.38
CA GLY A 145 5.00 4.34 10.73
C GLY A 145 5.83 5.43 11.41
N ALA A 146 5.73 6.68 10.94
CA ALA A 146 6.39 7.84 11.56
C ALA A 146 5.90 8.05 13.00
N LEU A 147 4.59 7.94 13.23
CA LEU A 147 3.99 8.03 14.57
C LEU A 147 4.47 6.90 15.48
N ALA A 148 4.50 5.66 14.97
CA ALA A 148 5.06 4.54 15.73
C ALA A 148 6.54 4.76 16.07
N GLY A 149 7.34 5.25 15.12
CA GLY A 149 8.74 5.62 15.34
C GLY A 149 8.90 6.74 16.37
N LEU A 150 8.04 7.76 16.35
CA LEU A 150 8.03 8.83 17.35
C LEU A 150 7.73 8.30 18.75
N LEU A 151 6.76 7.39 18.89
CA LEU A 151 6.45 6.74 20.18
C LEU A 151 7.62 5.89 20.67
N PHE A 152 8.33 5.18 19.78
CA PHE A 152 9.54 4.46 20.15
C PHE A 152 10.67 5.39 20.59
N ALA A 153 10.86 6.50 19.90
CA ALA A 153 11.89 7.49 20.23
C ALA A 153 11.75 8.06 21.65
N GLN A 154 10.53 8.14 22.18
CA GLN A 154 10.29 8.63 23.55
C GLN A 154 10.84 7.69 24.62
N ARG A 155 10.96 6.39 24.33
CA ARG A 155 11.32 5.36 25.31
C ARG A 155 12.67 4.68 25.05
N MET A 156 13.19 4.77 23.83
CA MET A 156 14.39 4.07 23.39
C MET A 156 15.61 4.99 23.37
N PRO A 157 16.80 4.47 23.67
CA PRO A 157 18.03 5.22 23.45
C PRO A 157 18.24 5.45 21.94
N GLY A 158 18.38 6.70 21.52
CA GLY A 158 18.62 7.05 20.12
C GLY A 158 18.07 8.43 19.74
N GLY A 159 18.32 8.83 18.49
CA GLY A 159 17.80 10.09 17.97
C GLY A 159 16.37 9.96 17.44
N ASN A 160 15.48 10.88 17.79
CA ASN A 160 14.07 10.87 17.35
C ASN A 160 13.95 10.81 15.82
N ALA A 161 14.76 11.58 15.10
CA ALA A 161 14.76 11.60 13.65
C ALA A 161 15.09 10.22 13.04
N ALA A 162 15.94 9.41 13.69
CA ALA A 162 16.31 8.08 13.21
C ALA A 162 15.12 7.11 13.32
N PHE A 163 14.42 7.08 14.46
CA PHE A 163 13.24 6.22 14.62
C PHE A 163 12.08 6.65 13.72
N ILE A 164 11.84 7.96 13.59
CA ILE A 164 10.80 8.49 12.70
C ILE A 164 11.09 8.10 11.25
N SER A 165 12.32 8.29 10.77
CA SER A 165 12.70 7.94 9.39
C SER A 165 12.62 6.43 9.12
N CYS A 166 13.05 5.60 10.08
CA CYS A 166 12.91 4.14 9.97
C CYS A 166 11.43 3.70 9.98
N GLY A 167 10.60 4.37 10.78
CA GLY A 167 9.14 4.19 10.80
C GLY A 167 8.49 4.54 9.47
N VAL A 168 8.82 5.70 8.90
CA VAL A 168 8.38 6.13 7.56
C VAL A 168 8.75 5.09 6.52
N LEU A 169 10.01 4.66 6.51
CA LEU A 169 10.52 3.68 5.55
C LEU A 169 9.80 2.34 5.67
N PHE A 170 9.69 1.80 6.89
CA PHE A 170 9.01 0.54 7.16
C PHE A 170 7.54 0.60 6.72
N GLY A 171 6.81 1.67 7.11
CA GLY A 171 5.41 1.85 6.74
C GLY A 171 5.20 1.94 5.23
N ALA A 172 6.03 2.73 4.53
CA ALA A 172 5.96 2.87 3.08
C ALA A 172 6.23 1.54 2.35
N VAL A 173 7.24 0.78 2.81
CA VAL A 173 7.60 -0.51 2.22
C VAL A 173 6.53 -1.58 2.48
N ALA A 174 5.98 -1.64 3.70
CA ALA A 174 4.89 -2.55 4.03
C ALA A 174 3.65 -2.28 3.17
N ALA A 175 3.31 -0.99 2.96
CA ALA A 175 2.26 -0.60 2.04
C ALA A 175 2.58 -0.97 0.59
N ALA A 176 3.81 -0.76 0.13
CA ALA A 176 4.23 -1.17 -1.21
C ALA A 176 4.02 -2.68 -1.43
N GLY A 177 4.42 -3.52 -0.47
CA GLY A 177 4.15 -4.95 -0.51
C GLY A 177 2.66 -5.27 -0.56
N ALA A 178 1.86 -4.66 0.32
CA ALA A 178 0.41 -4.89 0.39
C ALA A 178 -0.33 -4.47 -0.89
N PHE A 179 -0.11 -3.26 -1.39
CA PHE A 179 -0.74 -2.80 -2.62
C PHE A 179 -0.20 -3.51 -3.86
N GLY A 180 1.10 -3.81 -3.90
CA GLY A 180 1.71 -4.59 -4.97
C GLY A 180 1.08 -5.97 -5.12
N THR A 181 0.98 -6.72 -4.03
CA THR A 181 0.29 -8.01 -4.02
C THR A 181 -1.20 -7.88 -4.35
N ALA A 182 -1.86 -6.80 -3.91
CA ALA A 182 -3.26 -6.54 -4.26
C ALA A 182 -3.44 -6.30 -5.77
N PHE A 183 -2.54 -5.55 -6.42
CA PHE A 183 -2.57 -5.34 -7.87
C PHE A 183 -2.26 -6.63 -8.63
N LEU A 184 -1.27 -7.42 -8.18
CA LEU A 184 -0.97 -8.72 -8.78
C LEU A 184 -2.15 -9.68 -8.67
N ALA A 185 -2.79 -9.78 -7.50
CA ALA A 185 -3.96 -10.64 -7.29
C ALA A 185 -5.21 -10.17 -8.04
N ALA A 186 -5.31 -8.87 -8.32
CA ALA A 186 -6.37 -8.33 -9.18
C ALA A 186 -6.10 -8.57 -10.66
N SER A 187 -4.82 -8.72 -11.04
CA SER A 187 -4.43 -9.05 -12.41
C SER A 187 -4.70 -10.54 -12.67
N ARG A 188 -5.32 -10.89 -13.79
CA ARG A 188 -5.52 -12.30 -14.20
C ARG A 188 -4.22 -12.97 -14.66
N LYS A 189 -3.06 -12.30 -14.52
CA LYS A 189 -1.75 -12.85 -14.90
C LYS A 189 -1.20 -13.82 -13.85
N VAL A 190 -1.66 -13.72 -12.60
CA VAL A 190 -1.25 -14.59 -11.50
C VAL A 190 -2.49 -15.12 -10.80
N ASP A 191 -2.52 -16.40 -10.44
CA ASP A 191 -3.61 -16.93 -9.65
C ASP A 191 -3.60 -16.32 -8.24
N SER A 192 -4.69 -15.63 -7.90
CA SER A 192 -4.94 -15.06 -6.58
C SER A 192 -4.81 -16.08 -5.44
N ARG A 193 -5.12 -17.35 -5.68
CA ARG A 193 -4.99 -18.42 -4.68
C ARG A 193 -3.53 -18.64 -4.28
N ILE A 194 -2.62 -18.61 -5.25
CA ILE A 194 -1.18 -18.74 -4.99
C ILE A 194 -0.69 -17.55 -4.17
N LEU A 195 -1.10 -16.32 -4.54
CA LEU A 195 -0.71 -15.12 -3.80
C LEU A 195 -1.23 -15.11 -2.36
N ILE A 196 -2.48 -15.53 -2.15
CA ILE A 196 -3.06 -15.68 -0.81
C ILE A 196 -2.33 -16.79 -0.03
N ALA A 197 -2.05 -17.94 -0.65
CA ALA A 197 -1.32 -19.03 -0.01
C ALA A 197 0.09 -18.60 0.40
N VAL A 198 0.82 -17.91 -0.48
CA VAL A 198 2.15 -17.35 -0.17
C VAL A 198 2.06 -16.35 1.00
N ALA A 199 1.09 -15.44 0.97
CA ALA A 199 0.91 -14.48 2.06
C ALA A 199 0.52 -15.17 3.40
N LEU A 200 -0.30 -16.21 3.35
CA LEU A 200 -0.63 -17.04 4.51
C LEU A 200 0.60 -17.76 5.06
N VAL A 201 1.45 -18.31 4.19
CA VAL A 201 2.72 -18.93 4.60
C VAL A 201 3.63 -17.90 5.27
N LEU A 202 3.75 -16.68 4.72
CA LEU A 202 4.54 -15.61 5.36
C LEU A 202 3.99 -15.23 6.75
N CYS A 203 2.67 -15.15 6.91
CA CYS A 203 2.05 -14.95 8.22
C CYS A 203 2.32 -16.13 9.16
N ALA A 204 2.13 -17.37 8.69
CA ALA A 204 2.33 -18.58 9.49
C ALA A 204 3.79 -18.71 9.96
N LEU A 205 4.76 -18.41 9.10
CA LEU A 205 6.18 -18.36 9.48
C LEU A 205 6.44 -17.28 10.54
N SER A 206 5.80 -16.12 10.42
CA SER A 206 5.95 -15.04 11.40
C SER A 206 5.35 -15.40 12.77
N VAL A 207 4.20 -16.08 12.79
CA VAL A 207 3.58 -16.61 14.01
C VAL A 207 4.45 -17.73 14.60
N ALA A 208 4.92 -18.67 13.78
CA ALA A 208 5.80 -19.74 14.23
C ALA A 208 7.11 -19.21 14.85
N GLU A 209 7.66 -18.11 14.34
CA GLU A 209 8.83 -17.46 14.97
C GLU A 209 8.46 -16.80 16.31
N LEU A 210 7.27 -16.20 16.42
CA LEU A 210 6.79 -15.65 17.68
C LEU A 210 6.57 -16.72 18.75
N ASP A 211 6.09 -17.90 18.35
CA ASP A 211 5.92 -19.06 19.23
C ASP A 211 7.23 -19.80 19.52
N GLY A 212 8.35 -19.38 18.91
CA GLY A 212 9.67 -19.99 19.09
C GLY A 212 9.85 -21.33 18.38
N LEU A 213 8.93 -21.72 17.48
CA LEU A 213 9.01 -22.95 16.69
C LEU A 213 10.08 -22.88 15.60
N ILE A 214 10.38 -21.67 15.11
CA ILE A 214 11.45 -21.41 14.14
C ILE A 214 12.30 -20.22 14.59
N ALA A 215 13.56 -20.20 14.19
CA ALA A 215 14.51 -19.15 14.60
C ALA A 215 14.47 -17.89 13.70
N TRP A 216 13.89 -17.98 12.51
CA TRP A 216 13.97 -16.93 11.49
C TRP A 216 12.75 -16.90 10.57
N SER A 217 12.20 -15.70 10.35
CA SER A 217 11.18 -15.40 9.33
C SER A 217 11.65 -14.26 8.40
N PRO A 218 11.34 -14.32 7.08
CA PRO A 218 11.56 -13.22 6.15
C PRO A 218 10.90 -11.91 6.60
N MET A 219 9.70 -11.99 7.19
CA MET A 219 9.00 -10.78 7.63
C MET A 219 9.66 -10.13 8.84
N THR A 220 10.27 -10.90 9.73
CA THR A 220 11.07 -10.35 10.83
C THR A 220 12.28 -9.58 10.32
N THR A 221 12.92 -10.04 9.22
CA THR A 221 14.00 -9.26 8.60
C THR A 221 13.53 -7.92 8.05
N LEU A 222 12.29 -7.84 7.55
CA LEU A 222 11.67 -6.56 7.19
C LEU A 222 11.36 -5.71 8.42
N GLY A 223 10.84 -6.32 9.50
CA GLY A 223 10.55 -5.64 10.76
C GLY A 223 11.80 -5.03 11.42
N LYS A 224 13.00 -5.61 11.22
CA LYS A 224 14.27 -5.04 11.71
C LYS A 224 14.55 -3.64 11.15
N VAL A 225 14.01 -3.27 9.99
CA VAL A 225 14.15 -1.92 9.42
C VAL A 225 13.65 -0.86 10.39
N LEU A 226 12.55 -1.13 11.11
CA LEU A 226 11.99 -0.22 12.11
C LEU A 226 12.92 0.03 13.30
N PHE A 227 13.82 -0.92 13.58
CA PHE A 227 14.73 -0.93 14.74
C PHE A 227 16.19 -0.67 14.35
N TRP A 228 16.48 -0.28 13.10
CA TRP A 228 17.83 0.08 12.65
C TRP A 228 18.58 1.10 13.52
N PRO A 229 17.93 2.08 14.18
CA PRO A 229 18.66 2.99 15.08
C PRO A 229 19.35 2.29 16.25
N LEU A 230 18.87 1.11 16.65
CA LEU A 230 19.44 0.30 17.73
C LEU A 230 20.44 -0.75 17.23
N GLY A 231 20.36 -1.12 15.96
CA GLY A 231 21.20 -2.15 15.36
C GLY A 231 21.00 -2.21 13.86
N PHE A 232 21.94 -1.63 13.11
CA PHE A 232 21.85 -1.59 11.66
C PHE A 232 22.07 -2.99 11.06
N SER A 233 21.19 -3.40 10.16
CA SER A 233 21.30 -4.67 9.45
C SER A 233 20.88 -4.51 7.99
N THR A 234 21.83 -4.71 7.08
CA THR A 234 21.61 -4.63 5.62
C THR A 234 20.63 -5.67 5.10
N LEU A 235 20.44 -6.78 5.82
CA LEU A 235 19.50 -7.85 5.43
C LEU A 235 18.06 -7.36 5.32
N GLY A 236 17.67 -6.31 6.05
CA GLY A 236 16.33 -5.71 5.94
C GLY A 236 16.06 -5.07 4.58
N LEU A 237 17.10 -4.75 3.80
CA LEU A 237 16.94 -4.21 2.44
C LEU A 237 16.42 -5.25 1.45
N ILE A 238 16.68 -6.55 1.68
CA ILE A 238 16.25 -7.62 0.78
C ILE A 238 14.72 -7.71 0.71
N PRO A 239 13.98 -7.94 1.82
CA PRO A 239 12.53 -7.97 1.77
C PRO A 239 11.94 -6.61 1.38
N ALA A 240 12.60 -5.50 1.71
CA ALA A 240 12.15 -4.18 1.28
C ALA A 240 12.22 -4.01 -0.25
N ALA A 241 13.33 -4.42 -0.87
CA ALA A 241 13.48 -4.43 -2.32
C ALA A 241 12.47 -5.37 -2.97
N ILE A 242 12.19 -6.53 -2.37
CA ILE A 242 11.15 -7.45 -2.85
C ILE A 242 9.76 -6.78 -2.82
N CYS A 243 9.38 -6.12 -1.71
CA CYS A 243 8.10 -5.40 -1.62
C CYS A 243 7.97 -4.30 -2.69
N VAL A 244 9.04 -3.55 -2.94
CA VAL A 244 9.07 -2.53 -4.00
C VAL A 244 8.97 -3.18 -5.38
N ALA A 245 9.69 -4.27 -5.65
CA ALA A 245 9.62 -5.01 -6.91
C ALA A 245 8.20 -5.56 -7.15
N VAL A 246 7.56 -6.11 -6.13
CA VAL A 246 6.16 -6.57 -6.18
C VAL A 246 5.21 -5.41 -6.50
N ALA A 247 5.43 -4.21 -5.94
CA ALA A 247 4.65 -3.02 -6.26
C ALA A 247 4.80 -2.60 -7.74
N VAL A 248 6.03 -2.55 -8.23
CA VAL A 248 6.34 -2.22 -9.63
C VAL A 248 5.72 -3.25 -10.58
N LEU A 249 5.90 -4.55 -10.28
CA LEU A 249 5.31 -5.64 -11.07
C LEU A 249 3.78 -5.57 -11.06
N GLY A 250 3.17 -5.37 -9.89
CA GLY A 250 1.72 -5.22 -9.75
C GLY A 250 1.16 -4.08 -10.60
N ILE A 251 1.80 -2.91 -10.59
CA ILE A 251 1.41 -1.79 -11.43
C ILE A 251 1.60 -2.13 -12.92
N SER A 252 2.72 -2.73 -13.31
CA SER A 252 2.99 -3.06 -14.71
C SER A 252 1.99 -4.08 -15.28
N TRP A 253 1.40 -4.93 -14.42
CA TRP A 253 0.49 -6.00 -14.82
C TRP A 253 -0.99 -5.67 -14.62
N ILE A 254 -1.32 -4.49 -14.10
CA ILE A 254 -2.69 -4.08 -13.79
C ILE A 254 -3.61 -4.07 -15.02
N GLY A 255 -3.06 -3.95 -16.23
CA GLY A 255 -3.84 -4.04 -17.47
C GLY A 255 -4.58 -5.37 -17.65
N GLY A 256 -4.19 -6.42 -16.93
CA GLY A 256 -4.85 -7.73 -16.91
C GLY A 256 -6.03 -7.84 -15.93
N LEU A 257 -6.50 -6.73 -15.35
CA LEU A 257 -7.57 -6.71 -14.35
C LEU A 257 -8.88 -7.34 -14.86
N SER A 258 -9.54 -8.12 -14.00
CA SER A 258 -10.83 -8.75 -14.32
C SER A 258 -11.97 -7.72 -14.36
N ILE A 259 -12.56 -7.53 -15.54
CA ILE A 259 -13.70 -6.61 -15.74
C ILE A 259 -14.92 -7.09 -14.96
N GLU A 260 -15.17 -8.40 -14.93
CA GLU A 260 -16.30 -8.99 -14.21
C GLU A 260 -16.21 -8.74 -12.70
N ALA A 261 -15.01 -8.90 -12.11
CA ALA A 261 -14.79 -8.64 -10.69
C ALA A 261 -14.98 -7.16 -10.35
N ALA A 262 -14.47 -6.26 -11.21
CA ALA A 262 -14.69 -4.82 -11.07
C ALA A 262 -16.18 -4.46 -11.15
N GLN A 263 -16.91 -5.00 -12.14
CA GLN A 263 -18.35 -4.78 -12.29
C GLN A 263 -19.15 -5.30 -11.10
N ARG A 264 -18.80 -6.48 -10.53
CA ARG A 264 -19.48 -7.04 -9.36
C ARG A 264 -19.33 -6.13 -8.14
N ARG A 265 -18.12 -5.61 -7.88
CA ARG A 265 -17.86 -4.67 -6.79
C ARG A 265 -18.61 -3.35 -6.98
N THR A 266 -18.58 -2.79 -8.18
CA THR A 266 -19.25 -1.51 -8.46
C THR A 266 -20.77 -1.63 -8.32
N ARG A 267 -21.35 -2.75 -8.74
CA ARG A 267 -22.79 -3.04 -8.55
C ARG A 267 -23.17 -3.17 -7.07
N LEU A 268 -22.36 -3.85 -6.26
CA LEU A 268 -22.59 -3.95 -4.81
C LEU A 268 -22.50 -2.59 -4.10
N VAL A 269 -21.52 -1.75 -4.46
CA VAL A 269 -21.41 -0.39 -3.90
C VAL A 269 -22.58 0.49 -4.35
N GLY A 270 -23.08 0.31 -5.58
CA GLY A 270 -24.28 0.97 -6.06
C GLY A 270 -25.52 0.61 -5.26
N GLN A 271 -25.64 -0.65 -4.82
CA GLN A 271 -26.75 -1.13 -3.99
C GLN A 271 -26.71 -0.65 -2.53
N LEU A 272 -25.51 -0.36 -1.99
CA LEU A 272 -25.34 0.17 -0.62
C LEU A 272 -25.53 1.69 -0.50
N ARG A 273 -25.65 2.40 -1.64
CA ARG A 273 -25.92 3.84 -1.68
C ARG A 273 -27.41 4.19 -1.77
N PHE A 274 -28.26 3.16 -1.70
CA PHE A 274 -29.71 3.25 -1.52
C PHE A 274 -30.07 2.72 -0.13
#